data_AF-A0A849RD45-F1
#
_entry.id   AF-A0A849RD45-F1
#
_cell.length_a   1.000
_cell.length_b   1.000
_cell.length_c   1.000
_cell.angle_alpha   90.00
_cell.angle_beta   90.00
_cell.angle_gamma   90.00
#
_symmetry.space_group_name_H-M   'P 1'
#
loop_
_entity.id
_entity.type
_entity.pdbx_description
1 polymer ?
#
loop_
_entity_poly.entity_id
_entity_poly.type
_entity_poly.pdbx_seq_one_letter_code
_entity_poly.pdbx_strand_id
1 'polypeptide(L)' 'MNRINQCLLIALILSATACTEVMPRQRGNLALSQMAFTTDALEFGLRQHTAYSKESAAGGYGGGGGGCGCN' A
#
# COMPACT_ATOMS: atom_id res chain seq x y z
N MET A 1 -4.95 31.77 22.43
CA MET A 1 -4.23 31.72 21.14
C MET A 1 -2.90 30.98 21.23
N ASN A 2 -2.05 31.23 22.24
CA ASN A 2 -0.74 30.57 22.35
C ASN A 2 -0.79 29.04 22.54
N ARG A 3 -1.80 28.52 23.26
CA ARG A 3 -1.97 27.07 23.47
C ARG A 3 -2.32 26.31 22.19
N ILE A 4 -3.14 26.91 21.31
CA ILE A 4 -3.54 26.30 20.03
C ILE A 4 -2.34 26.29 19.06
N ASN A 5 -1.58 27.39 18.97
CA ASN A 5 -0.34 27.43 18.19
C ASN A 5 0.68 26.41 18.70
N GLN A 6 0.79 26.20 20.02
CA GLN A 6 1.65 25.16 20.59
C GLN A 6 1.21 23.76 20.16
N CYS A 7 -0.09 23.44 20.18
CA CYS A 7 -0.58 22.15 19.70
C CYS A 7 -0.31 21.94 18.20
N LEU A 8 -0.50 22.97 17.37
CA LEU A 8 -0.23 22.89 15.93
C LEU A 8 1.26 22.66 15.63
N LEU A 9 2.15 23.33 16.36
CA LEU A 9 3.60 23.10 16.26
C LEU A 9 3.98 21.67 16.64
N ILE A 10 3.40 21.12 17.71
CA ILE A 10 3.67 19.75 18.15
C ILE A 10 3.18 18.74 17.09
N ALA A 11 1.99 18.94 16.54
CA ALA A 11 1.44 18.07 15.50
C ALA A 11 2.30 18.07 14.23
N LEU A 12 2.82 19.24 13.84
CA LEU A 12 3.70 19.38 12.68
C LEU A 12 5.05 18.66 12.86
N ILE A 13 5.61 18.68 14.07
CA ILE A 13 6.87 17.99 14.38
C ILE A 13 6.68 16.47 14.39
N LEU A 14 5.55 15.98 14.91
CA LEU A 14 5.24 14.54 14.93
C LEU A 14 5.09 13.95 13.53
N SER A 15 4.38 14.64 12.62
CA SER A 15 4.17 14.16 11.26
C SER A 15 5.45 14.06 10.44
N ALA A 16 6.46 14.91 10.71
CA ALA A 16 7.76 14.85 10.06
C ALA A 16 8.55 13.57 10.36
N THR A 17 8.27 12.89 11.48
CA THR A 17 8.95 11.64 11.87
C THR A 17 8.31 10.37 11.33
N ALA A 18 7.14 10.46 10.72
CA ALA A 18 6.40 9.29 10.23
C ALA A 18 7.01 8.66 8.96
N CYS A 19 7.84 9.40 8.22
CA CYS A 19 8.53 8.91 7.04
C CYS A 19 9.89 8.31 7.43
N THR A 20 9.91 7.01 7.71
CA THR A 20 11.17 6.27 7.97
C THR A 20 11.52 5.39 6.78
N GLU A 21 12.79 5.41 6.37
CA GLU A 21 13.28 4.53 5.32
C GLU A 21 13.40 3.10 5.84
N VAL A 22 12.51 2.22 5.39
CA VAL A 22 12.55 0.79 5.73
C VAL A 22 13.41 0.07 4.70
N MET A 23 14.50 -0.53 5.16
CA MET A 23 15.39 -1.32 4.30
C MET A 23 14.62 -2.49 3.69
N PRO A 24 14.90 -2.90 2.43
CA PRO A 24 14.16 -4.00 1.78
C PRO A 24 14.11 -5.29 2.59
N ARG A 25 15.18 -5.61 3.33
CA ARG A 25 15.23 -6.81 4.19
C ARG A 25 14.34 -6.71 5.44
N GLN A 26 14.06 -5.51 5.94
CA GLN A 26 13.16 -5.30 7.08
C GLN A 26 11.68 -5.53 6.69
N ARG A 27 11.34 -5.44 5.40
CA ARG A 27 10.01 -5.78 4.88
C ARG A 27 9.71 -7.27 4.90
N GLY A 28 10.74 -8.13 4.98
CA GLY A 28 10.57 -9.58 4.99
C GLY A 28 9.67 -10.08 6.13
N ASN A 29 9.71 -9.41 7.29
CA ASN A 29 8.83 -9.75 8.43
C ASN A 29 7.34 -9.49 8.15
N LEU A 30 7.02 -8.56 7.24
CA LEU A 30 5.66 -8.23 6.83
C LEU A 30 5.26 -8.91 5.50
N ALA A 31 6.17 -9.66 4.88
CA ALA A 31 5.97 -10.36 3.60
C ALA A 31 5.83 -11.88 3.79
N LEU A 32 5.29 -12.31 4.93
CA LEU A 32 5.01 -13.73 5.20
C LEU A 32 3.90 -14.22 4.26
N SER A 33 4.03 -15.43 3.72
CA SER A 33 3.04 -15.99 2.77
C SER A 33 1.62 -16.04 3.34
N GLN A 34 1.48 -16.22 4.66
CA GLN A 34 0.19 -16.21 5.37
C GLN A 34 -0.45 -14.81 5.49
N MET A 35 0.32 -13.75 5.26
CA MET A 35 -0.16 -12.36 5.23
C MET A 35 -0.45 -11.89 3.80
N ALA A 36 -0.27 -12.74 2.80
CA ALA A 36 -0.58 -12.42 1.42
C ALA A 36 -2.10 -12.21 1.25
N PHE A 37 -2.48 -11.16 0.54
CA PHE A 37 -3.88 -10.87 0.22
C PHE A 37 -4.50 -11.91 -0.71
N THR A 38 -3.67 -12.60 -1.49
CA THR A 38 -4.08 -13.65 -2.42
C THR A 38 -3.43 -14.97 -1.98
N THR A 39 -4.22 -16.03 -2.02
CA THR A 39 -3.79 -17.37 -1.59
C THR A 39 -2.89 -18.05 -2.62
N ASP A 40 -3.14 -17.79 -3.91
CA ASP A 40 -2.32 -18.28 -5.02
C ASP A 40 -2.02 -17.11 -5.99
N ALA A 41 -0.75 -16.73 -6.05
CA ALA A 41 -0.29 -15.65 -6.91
C ALA A 41 -0.36 -16.01 -8.41
N LEU A 42 -0.20 -17.28 -8.76
CA LEU A 42 -0.24 -17.74 -10.15
C LEU A 42 -1.67 -17.68 -10.69
N GLU A 43 -2.61 -18.21 -9.91
CA GLU A 43 -4.03 -18.16 -10.28
C GLU A 43 -4.51 -16.71 -10.37
N PHE A 44 -4.16 -15.88 -9.39
CA PHE A 44 -4.51 -14.46 -9.40
C PHE A 44 -3.96 -13.74 -10.64
N GLY A 45 -2.68 -13.97 -10.98
CA GLY A 45 -2.06 -13.41 -12.17
C GLY A 45 -2.79 -13.82 -13.46
N LEU A 46 -3.14 -15.10 -13.61
CA LEU A 46 -3.86 -15.61 -14.78
C LEU A 46 -5.26 -14.97 -14.93
N ARG A 47 -5.99 -14.86 -13.82
CA ARG A 47 -7.31 -14.21 -13.80
C ARG A 47 -7.20 -12.73 -14.14
N GLN A 48 -6.19 -12.04 -13.59
CA GLN A 48 -5.93 -10.65 -13.89
C GLN A 48 -5.56 -10.43 -15.36
N HIS A 49 -4.70 -11.28 -15.95
CA HIS A 49 -4.38 -11.21 -17.38
C HIS A 49 -5.63 -11.37 -18.24
N THR A 50 -6.48 -12.34 -17.91
CA THR A 50 -7.74 -12.58 -18.62
C THR A 50 -8.70 -11.39 -18.51
N ALA A 51 -8.87 -10.85 -17.30
CA ALA A 51 -9.73 -9.69 -17.05
C ALA A 51 -9.21 -8.45 -17.76
N TYR A 52 -7.90 -8.19 -17.69
CA TYR A 52 -7.26 -7.07 -18.37
C TYR A 52 -7.46 -7.15 -19.89
N SER A 53 -7.34 -8.33 -20.49
CA SER A 53 -7.60 -8.50 -21.93
C SER A 53 -9.06 -8.27 -22.33
N LYS A 54 -10.01 -8.50 -21.42
CA LYS A 54 -11.45 -8.35 -21.70
C LYS A 54 -11.98 -6.96 -21.39
N GLU A 55 -11.40 -6.30 -20.39
CA GLU A 55 -11.98 -5.13 -19.73
C GLU A 55 -10.94 -4.00 -19.59
N SER A 56 -9.96 -3.90 -20.49
CA SER A 56 -8.77 -3.01 -20.36
C SER A 56 -9.08 -1.55 -19.99
N ALA A 57 -10.28 -1.05 -20.31
CA ALA A 57 -10.73 0.30 -19.98
C ALA A 57 -11.20 0.48 -18.52
N ALA A 58 -11.52 -0.60 -17.80
CA ALA A 58 -12.06 -0.57 -16.44
C ALA A 58 -10.99 -0.48 -15.33
N GLY A 59 -9.70 -0.61 -15.68
CA GLY A 59 -8.61 -0.68 -14.72
C GLY A 59 -8.49 -2.07 -14.07
N GLY A 60 -7.26 -2.55 -13.90
CA GLY A 60 -7.01 -3.85 -13.27
C GLY A 60 -7.15 -3.79 -11.75
N TYR A 61 -7.10 -4.97 -11.10
CA TYR A 61 -6.88 -5.03 -9.66
C TYR A 61 -5.55 -4.35 -9.34
N GLY A 62 -5.58 -3.25 -8.57
CA GLY A 62 -4.39 -2.52 -8.14
C GLY A 62 -3.31 -3.50 -7.67
N GLY A 63 -2.13 -3.40 -8.28
CA GLY A 63 -1.09 -4.43 -8.24
C GLY A 63 -0.85 -4.97 -6.83
N GLY A 64 -1.10 -6.27 -6.66
CA GLY A 64 -0.60 -7.13 -5.57
C GLY A 64 -0.27 -6.46 -4.24
N GLY A 65 -1.26 -5.84 -3.59
CA GLY A 65 -1.14 -5.44 -2.19
C GLY A 65 -1.58 -4.02 -1.89
N GLY A 66 -2.79 -3.90 -1.33
CA GLY A 66 -3.21 -2.78 -0.48
C GLY A 66 -2.90 -1.37 -0.99
N GLY A 67 -3.46 -0.99 -2.13
CA GLY A 67 -3.43 0.39 -2.61
C GLY A 67 -4.81 0.85 -3.08
N CYS A 68 -5.13 2.13 -2.84
CA CYS A 68 -6.24 2.81 -3.51
C CYS A 68 -6.02 2.66 -5.02
N GLY A 69 -6.81 1.81 -5.67
CA GLY A 69 -6.65 1.40 -7.07
C GLY A 69 -6.91 2.52 -8.07
N CYS A 70 -6.09 3.57 -8.06
CA CYS A 70 -6.05 4.58 -9.11
C CYS A 70 -4.96 4.16 -10.12
N ASN A 71 -5.42 3.94 -11.35
CA ASN A 71 -4.56 3.81 -12.55
C ASN A 71 -3.70 5.06 -12.73
#